data_AF-A0A192D4W5-F1
#
_entry.id   AF-A0A192D4W5-F1
#
_cell.length_a   1.000
_cell.length_b   1.000
_cell.length_c   1.000
_cell.angle_alpha   90.00
_cell.angle_beta   90.00
_cell.angle_gamma   90.00
#
_symmetry.space_group_name_H-M   'P 1'
#
loop_
_entity.id
_entity.type
_entity.pdbx_description
1 polymer ?
#
loop_
_entity_poly.entity_id
_entity_poly.type
_entity_poly.pdbx_seq_one_letter_code
_entity_poly.pdbx_strand_id
1 'polypeptide(L)'
;MIYLTMAHIGGLATVCTCLAFALDWPDFAKGFSIGVMVAPLIVMLLPRFRDEYIETLWQAGTALAFAAVVIGLIALPFLEGVYDGFRGNGSGQDIPAEIAGFGAIAAFYLGFHTRWIRGLR
;
A
#
# COMPACT_ATOMS: atom_id res chain seq x y z
N MET A 1 17.19 -13.77 -5.52
CA MET A 1 16.87 -14.09 -4.10
C MET A 1 16.63 -12.84 -3.26
N ILE A 2 17.56 -11.88 -3.18
CA ILE A 2 17.41 -10.64 -2.38
C ILE A 2 16.09 -9.91 -2.64
N TYR A 3 15.67 -9.80 -3.91
CA TYR A 3 14.44 -9.09 -4.28
C TYR A 3 13.16 -9.71 -3.67
N LEU A 4 13.02 -11.03 -3.73
CA LEU A 4 11.87 -11.75 -3.14
C LEU A 4 11.89 -11.65 -1.62
N THR A 5 13.06 -11.72 -0.99
CA THR A 5 13.20 -11.51 0.46
C THR A 5 12.71 -10.12 0.86
N MET A 6 13.10 -9.07 0.12
CA MET A 6 12.62 -7.71 0.37
C MET A 6 11.12 -7.57 0.16
N ALA A 7 10.56 -8.23 -0.86
CA ALA A 7 9.12 -8.25 -1.09
C ALA A 7 8.37 -8.88 0.09
N HIS A 8 8.83 -10.02 0.60
CA HIS A 8 8.21 -10.68 1.75
C HIS A 8 8.35 -9.89 3.05
N ILE A 9 9.52 -9.28 3.31
CA ILE A 9 9.71 -8.40 4.48
C ILE A 9 8.74 -7.23 4.41
N GLY A 10 8.64 -6.56 3.26
CA GLY A 10 7.72 -5.45 3.07
C GLY A 10 6.25 -5.88 3.20
N GLY A 11 5.88 -7.02 2.62
CA GLY A 11 4.53 -7.58 2.73
C GLY A 11 4.15 -7.94 4.18
N LEU A 12 5.04 -8.57 4.93
CA LEU A 12 4.83 -8.87 6.35
C LEU A 12 4.74 -7.58 7.18
N ALA A 13 5.59 -6.59 6.88
CA ALA A 13 5.54 -5.29 7.55
C ALA A 13 4.24 -4.53 7.28
N THR A 14 3.64 -4.67 6.10
CA THR A 14 2.29 -4.16 5.81
C THR A 14 1.26 -4.79 6.73
N VAL A 15 1.28 -6.13 6.91
CA VAL A 15 0.36 -6.83 7.81
C VAL A 15 0.58 -6.40 9.26
N CYS A 16 1.84 -6.31 9.71
CA CYS A 16 2.18 -5.82 11.05
C CYS A 16 1.70 -4.38 11.27
N THR A 17 1.80 -3.52 10.25
CA THR A 17 1.34 -2.13 10.35
C THR A 17 -0.18 -2.08 10.48
N CYS A 18 -0.93 -2.83 9.66
CA CYS A 18 -2.38 -2.94 9.80
C CYS A 18 -2.79 -3.42 11.20
N LEU A 19 -2.09 -4.42 11.74
CA LEU A 19 -2.33 -4.93 13.09
C LEU A 19 -1.98 -3.90 14.18
N ALA A 20 -0.89 -3.15 14.03
CA ALA A 20 -0.49 -2.11 14.97
C ALA A 20 -1.52 -0.98 15.06
N PHE A 21 -2.14 -0.60 13.93
CA PHE A 21 -3.25 0.34 13.93
C PHE A 21 -4.54 -0.28 14.49
N ALA A 22 -4.87 -1.52 14.13
CA ALA A 22 -6.10 -2.18 14.60
C ALA A 22 -6.11 -2.47 16.10
N LEU A 23 -4.95 -2.75 16.69
CA LEU A 23 -4.78 -3.04 18.13
C LEU A 23 -4.36 -1.81 18.94
N ASP A 24 -4.34 -0.63 18.31
CA ASP A 24 -3.94 0.66 18.88
C ASP A 24 -2.62 0.61 19.66
N TRP A 25 -1.58 0.08 19.02
CA TRP A 25 -0.24 -0.02 19.60
C TRP A 25 0.41 1.35 19.83
N PRO A 26 1.43 1.44 20.70
CA PRO A 26 2.17 2.69 20.93
C PRO A 26 2.78 3.23 19.64
N ASP A 27 2.86 4.56 19.53
CA ASP A 27 3.29 5.27 18.31
C ASP A 27 4.64 4.83 17.78
N PHE A 28 5.57 4.49 18.67
CA PHE A 28 6.88 3.94 18.29
C PHE A 28 6.73 2.65 17.46
N ALA A 29 5.83 1.73 17.85
CA ALA A 29 5.64 0.47 17.15
C ALA A 29 4.97 0.67 15.78
N LYS A 30 4.00 1.59 15.69
CA LYS A 30 3.36 2.00 14.43
C LYS A 30 4.38 2.63 13.48
N GLY A 31 5.19 3.58 13.97
CA GLY A 31 6.24 4.23 13.18
C GLY A 31 7.32 3.26 12.73
N PHE A 32 7.76 2.36 13.61
CA PHE A 32 8.73 1.32 13.27
C PHE A 32 8.21 0.37 12.19
N SER A 33 6.97 -0.11 12.29
CA SER A 33 6.40 -1.01 11.28
C SER A 33 6.26 -0.34 9.92
N ILE A 34 5.87 0.95 9.88
CA ILE A 34 5.85 1.76 8.66
C ILE A 34 7.26 1.87 8.06
N GLY A 35 8.27 2.14 8.88
CA GLY A 35 9.67 2.20 8.42
C GLY A 35 10.14 0.90 7.78
N VAL A 36 9.83 -0.24 8.41
CA VAL A 36 10.16 -1.57 7.88
C VAL A 36 9.34 -1.92 6.64
N MET A 37 8.15 -1.35 6.46
CA MET A 37 7.37 -1.49 5.23
C MET A 37 7.98 -0.70 4.07
N VAL A 38 8.48 0.52 4.32
CA VAL A 38 9.02 1.42 3.28
C VAL A 38 10.43 1.02 2.86
N ALA A 39 11.30 0.63 3.80
CA ALA A 39 12.71 0.36 3.50
C ALA A 39 12.94 -0.71 2.40
N PRO A 40 12.23 -1.86 2.38
CA PRO A 40 12.34 -2.84 1.31
C PRO A 40 11.85 -2.32 -0.03
N LEU A 41 10.84 -1.44 -0.04
CA LEU A 41 10.33 -0.81 -1.26
C LEU A 41 11.43 0.00 -1.97
N ILE A 42 12.25 0.74 -1.20
CA ILE A 42 13.39 1.51 -1.72
C ILE A 42 14.41 0.57 -2.38
N VAL A 43 14.69 -0.58 -1.76
CA VAL A 43 15.60 -1.58 -2.33
C VAL A 43 15.03 -2.18 -3.62
N MET A 44 13.72 -2.44 -3.67
CA MET A 44 13.03 -2.99 -4.84
C MET A 44 12.92 -1.99 -6.01
N LEU A 45 13.07 -0.69 -5.76
CA LEU A 45 13.10 0.33 -6.80
C LEU A 45 14.37 0.24 -7.66
N LEU A 46 15.44 -0.38 -7.15
CA LEU A 46 16.72 -0.48 -7.84
C LEU A 46 16.63 -1.45 -9.05
N PRO A 47 16.83 -0.97 -10.28
CA PRO A 47 16.63 -1.78 -11.50
C PRO A 47 17.59 -2.97 -11.60
N ARG A 48 18.77 -2.89 -10.98
CA ARG A 48 19.82 -3.91 -11.10
C ARG A 48 19.42 -5.31 -10.61
N PHE A 49 18.31 -5.42 -9.89
CA PHE A 49 17.81 -6.68 -9.32
C PHE A 49 16.57 -7.23 -10.02
N ARG A 50 16.10 -6.59 -11.10
CA ARG A 50 14.89 -6.97 -11.81
C ARG A 50 15.25 -7.77 -13.06
N ASP A 51 15.00 -9.07 -13.00
CA ASP A 51 14.91 -9.91 -14.20
C ASP A 51 13.52 -9.77 -14.83
N GLU A 52 13.31 -10.40 -15.99
CA GLU A 52 12.03 -10.33 -16.72
C GLU A 52 10.84 -10.84 -15.88
N TYR A 53 11.05 -11.87 -15.05
CA TYR A 53 10.02 -12.37 -14.16
C TYR A 53 9.64 -11.33 -13.11
N ILE A 54 10.62 -10.79 -12.39
CA ILE A 54 10.44 -9.77 -11.35
C ILE A 54 9.88 -8.48 -11.93
N GLU A 55 10.23 -8.12 -13.16
CA GLU A 55 9.64 -7.00 -13.90
C GLU A 55 8.12 -7.12 -13.95
N THR A 56 7.59 -8.29 -14.31
CA THR A 56 6.13 -8.52 -14.37
C THR A 56 5.46 -8.45 -13.00
N LEU A 57 6.12 -8.90 -11.94
CA LEU A 57 5.59 -8.82 -10.57
C LEU A 57 5.56 -7.36 -10.08
N TRP A 58 6.63 -6.61 -10.37
CA TRP A 58 6.70 -5.18 -10.06
C TRP A 58 5.58 -4.41 -10.76
N GLN A 59 5.36 -4.66 -12.06
CA GLN A 59 4.29 -4.02 -12.83
C GLN A 59 2.90 -4.32 -12.25
N ALA A 60 2.65 -5.55 -11.79
CA ALA A 60 1.40 -5.90 -11.11
C ALA A 60 1.22 -5.12 -9.79
N GLY A 61 2.30 -4.99 -9.02
CA GLY A 61 2.33 -4.18 -7.80
C GLY A 61 2.07 -2.69 -8.08
N THR A 62 2.81 -2.08 -9.02
CA THR A 62 2.65 -0.65 -9.33
C THR A 62 1.30 -0.32 -9.94
N ALA A 63 0.73 -1.21 -10.76
CA ALA A 63 -0.62 -1.03 -11.28
C ALA A 63 -1.67 -0.95 -10.17
N LEU A 64 -1.58 -1.82 -9.17
CA LEU A 64 -2.48 -1.79 -8.00
C LEU A 64 -2.20 -0.61 -7.08
N ALA A 65 -0.94 -0.23 -6.89
CA ALA A 65 -0.57 0.97 -6.13
C ALA A 65 -1.16 2.24 -6.77
N PHE A 66 -1.03 2.36 -8.09
CA PHE A 66 -1.61 3.46 -8.85
C PHE A 66 -3.14 3.49 -8.73
N ALA A 67 -3.80 2.34 -8.85
CA ALA A 67 -5.25 2.24 -8.65
C ALA A 67 -5.66 2.71 -7.24
N ALA A 68 -4.92 2.31 -6.20
CA ALA A 68 -5.17 2.74 -4.83
C ALA A 68 -4.97 4.25 -4.63
N VAL A 69 -3.97 4.86 -5.28
CA VAL A 69 -3.81 6.33 -5.28
C VAL A 69 -4.99 7.02 -5.94
N VAL A 70 -5.42 6.55 -7.12
CA VAL A 70 -6.58 7.11 -7.84
C VAL A 70 -7.85 7.00 -6.99
N ILE A 71 -8.07 5.85 -6.37
CA ILE A 71 -9.21 5.64 -5.48
C ILE A 71 -9.10 6.57 -4.27
N GLY A 72 -7.93 6.63 -3.63
CA GLY A 72 -7.71 7.39 -2.41
C GLY A 72 -7.80 8.91 -2.58
N LEU A 73 -7.32 9.44 -3.69
CA LEU A 73 -7.24 10.89 -3.92
C LEU A 73 -8.38 11.45 -4.77
N ILE A 74 -9.07 10.62 -5.56
CA ILE A 74 -10.13 11.09 -6.45
C ILE A 74 -11.46 10.46 -6.05
N ALA A 75 -11.54 9.13 -6.00
CA ALA A 75 -12.82 8.46 -5.77
C ALA A 75 -13.34 8.67 -4.35
N LEU A 76 -12.50 8.55 -3.32
CA LEU A 76 -12.91 8.73 -1.92
C LEU A 76 -13.44 10.15 -1.65
N PRO A 77 -12.70 11.26 -1.95
CA PRO A 77 -13.22 12.60 -1.74
C PRO A 77 -14.49 12.91 -2.53
N PHE A 78 -14.60 12.36 -3.76
CA PHE A 78 -15.81 12.52 -4.55
C PHE A 78 -17.02 11.84 -3.90
N LEU A 79 -16.87 10.58 -3.45
CA LEU A 79 -17.93 9.83 -2.79
C LEU A 79 -18.36 10.48 -1.47
N GLU A 80 -17.39 10.99 -0.72
CA GLU A 80 -17.61 11.74 0.52
C GLU A 80 -18.41 13.02 0.26
N GLY A 81 -17.98 13.85 -0.70
CA GLY A 81 -18.70 15.09 -1.05
C GLY A 81 -20.13 14.85 -1.53
N VAL A 82 -20.38 13.75 -2.26
CA VAL A 82 -21.76 13.36 -2.65
C VAL A 82 -22.58 12.98 -1.42
N TYR A 83 -22.02 12.18 -0.52
CA TYR A 83 -22.71 11.73 0.69
C TYR A 83 -23.03 12.87 1.66
N ASP A 84 -22.09 13.78 1.87
CA ASP A 84 -22.27 14.98 2.70
C ASP A 84 -23.29 15.94 2.10
N GLY A 85 -23.29 16.07 0.77
CA GLY A 85 -24.32 16.79 0.03
C GLY A 85 -25.73 16.24 0.31
N PHE A 86 -25.90 14.93 0.42
CA PHE A 86 -27.17 14.31 0.78
C PHE A 86 -27.55 14.48 2.26
N ARG A 87 -26.55 14.52 3.17
CA ARG A 87 -26.79 14.65 4.61
C ARG A 87 -26.89 16.09 5.11
N GLY A 88 -26.64 17.07 4.25
CA GLY A 88 -26.61 18.48 4.62
C GLY A 88 -25.44 18.86 5.55
N ASN A 89 -24.42 18.00 5.62
CA ASN A 89 -23.24 18.17 6.48
C ASN A 89 -22.05 18.69 5.65
N GLY A 90 -22.12 19.92 5.17
CA GLY A 90 -21.15 20.48 4.21
C GLY A 90 -19.81 20.91 4.80
N SER A 91 -19.37 20.38 5.95
CA SER A 91 -18.14 20.85 6.61
C SER A 91 -17.14 19.73 6.87
N GLY A 92 -16.07 19.72 6.07
CA GLY A 92 -14.84 18.97 6.36
C GLY A 92 -14.49 17.93 5.32
N GLN A 93 -13.23 17.49 5.36
CA GLN A 93 -12.78 16.23 4.77
C GLN A 93 -12.57 15.27 5.93
N ASP A 94 -13.45 14.28 6.07
CA ASP A 94 -13.47 13.23 7.08
C ASP A 94 -12.39 12.17 6.81
N ILE A 95 -12.00 11.96 5.55
CA ILE A 95 -11.01 10.95 5.17
C ILE A 95 -9.61 11.58 5.02
N PRO A 96 -8.66 11.28 5.92
CA PRO A 96 -7.30 11.81 5.85
C PRO A 96 -6.55 11.37 4.58
N ALA A 97 -5.82 12.30 3.96
CA ALA A 97 -5.06 12.06 2.74
C ALA A 97 -3.93 11.03 2.94
N GLU A 98 -3.44 10.86 4.16
CA GLU A 98 -2.43 9.90 4.57
C GLU A 98 -2.85 8.46 4.29
N ILE A 99 -4.17 8.18 4.28
CA ILE A 99 -4.73 6.86 3.97
C ILE A 99 -4.41 6.47 2.52
N ALA A 100 -4.38 7.42 1.59
CA ALA A 100 -4.06 7.14 0.19
C ALA A 100 -2.60 6.70 0.02
N GLY A 101 -1.67 7.34 0.72
CA GLY A 101 -0.24 6.98 0.69
C GLY A 101 0.02 5.58 1.27
N PHE A 102 -0.53 5.31 2.47
CA PHE A 102 -0.44 3.99 3.09
C PHE A 102 -1.11 2.91 2.24
N GLY A 103 -2.32 3.21 1.75
CA GLY A 103 -3.09 2.31 0.89
C GLY A 103 -2.38 1.95 -0.41
N ALA A 104 -1.63 2.89 -1.01
CA ALA A 104 -0.84 2.64 -2.21
C ALA A 104 0.29 1.63 -1.97
N ILE A 105 1.01 1.76 -0.85
CA ILE A 105 2.09 0.83 -0.50
C ILE A 105 1.53 -0.54 -0.16
N ALA A 106 0.42 -0.60 0.60
CA ALA A 106 -0.26 -1.85 0.89
C ALA A 106 -0.75 -2.54 -0.39
N ALA A 107 -1.36 -1.79 -1.31
CA ALA A 107 -1.83 -2.28 -2.60
C ALA A 107 -0.67 -2.74 -3.50
N PHE A 108 0.49 -2.07 -3.45
CA PHE A 108 1.70 -2.53 -4.13
C PHE A 108 2.08 -3.95 -3.69
N TYR A 109 2.24 -4.18 -2.38
CA TYR A 109 2.63 -5.48 -1.84
C TYR A 109 1.56 -6.54 -2.10
N LEU A 110 0.28 -6.17 -2.04
CA LEU A 110 -0.83 -7.05 -2.38
C LEU A 110 -0.80 -7.47 -3.86
N GLY A 111 -0.59 -6.52 -4.77
CA GLY A 111 -0.48 -6.80 -6.20
C GLY A 111 0.72 -7.66 -6.57
N PHE A 112 1.85 -7.38 -5.91
CA PHE A 112 3.06 -8.19 -6.04
C PHE A 112 2.81 -9.65 -5.64
N HIS A 113 2.28 -9.89 -4.43
CA HIS A 113 2.09 -11.24 -3.90
C HIS A 113 0.98 -12.00 -4.60
N THR A 114 -0.11 -11.33 -5.00
CA THR A 114 -1.19 -11.98 -5.76
C THR A 114 -0.69 -12.45 -7.12
N ARG A 115 0.14 -11.67 -7.82
CA ARG A 115 0.78 -12.09 -9.07
C ARG A 115 1.77 -13.24 -8.85
N TRP A 116 2.58 -13.16 -7.79
CA TRP A 116 3.53 -14.21 -7.42
C TRP A 116 2.82 -15.56 -7.16
N ILE A 117 1.77 -15.57 -6.33
CA ILE A 117 0.98 -16.79 -6.03
C ILE A 117 0.35 -17.38 -7.29
N ARG A 118 -0.15 -16.51 -8.19
CA ARG A 118 -0.72 -16.95 -9.47
C ARG A 118 0.32 -17.53 -10.42
N GLY A 119 1.57 -17.06 -10.38
CA GLY A 119 2.67 -17.59 -11.19
C GLY A 119 3.30 -18.87 -10.65
N LEU A 120 2.95 -19.29 -9.43
CA LEU A 120 3.34 -20.59 -8.86
C LEU A 120 2.39 -21.74 -9.26
N ARG A 121 1.21 -21.42 -9.80
CA ARG A 121 0.23 -22.38 -10.31
C ARG A 121 0.45 -22.62 -11.78
#